data_AF-A0A5C8NXX7-F1
#
_entry.id   AF-A0A5C8NXX7-F1
#
_cell.length_a   1.000
_cell.length_b   1.000
_cell.length_c   1.000
_cell.angle_alpha   90.00
_cell.angle_beta   90.00
_cell.angle_gamma   90.00
#
_symmetry.space_group_name_H-M   'P 1'
#
loop_
_entity.id
_entity.type
_entity.pdbx_description
1 polymer ?
#
loop_
_entity_poly.entity_id
_entity_poly.type
_entity_poly.pdbx_seq_one_letter_code
_entity_poly.pdbx_strand_id
1 'polypeptide(L)'
;MSAPTLDPIAPPEGIFDEMLDADGSCRPHYAAYARWLGEASVESMAAKRAEADLIFRRSGITFSVYGDEGGTERLIPSDLVPRIIPGAEWSMLERGLAQRVSAINRFLADIYHGQEILRAGVIPAEQILANDQYQVAMIGTRVPRDIYAHIVGVDIVRHADGCYYVLEDNLRVPSGVSYMLSNRRTMMRLFPDLFRTHAVRPVEHYPALLLHTLRAATEVDNPTVVLLTPGRYNSAYFEHAFLARQMGIELVEGQDLFVRDGFVWMRTTSGPQRVDVIYRRIDDSFLDPLVFRPDSMLGVPGLLAAYRLGNVAIANAIGTGVADDKSIYPYVPEMIRFYLGEEPILRNVPTWMCRKPDDLKYVLDHLRELVVKEVHGAGGYGMLVGPTSTADEIARFAQVLKAEPANYIAQPTLALSTCPTFVDEGVAPRHIDLRPFVLVGREIRMVAGGLTRVALRKGSLVVNSSQGGGTKDTWVVDEPGSAAARRHAQPAAGLAIEPVPPLMPEQAHELPPPEPEGGAQGGR
;
A
#
# COMPACT_ATOMS: atom_id res chain seq x y z
N MET A 1 39.82 -16.39 17.05
CA MET A 1 39.25 -16.20 15.71
C MET A 1 38.38 -14.97 15.81
N SER A 2 38.64 -13.94 15.02
CA SER A 2 37.75 -12.77 14.93
C SER A 2 36.37 -13.28 14.51
N ALA A 3 35.31 -12.86 15.22
CA ALA A 3 33.95 -13.16 14.79
C ALA A 3 33.76 -12.66 13.35
N PRO A 4 33.04 -13.39 12.48
CA PRO A 4 32.77 -12.93 11.12
C PRO A 4 32.05 -11.58 11.20
N THR A 5 32.66 -10.55 10.61
CA THR A 5 32.07 -9.21 10.47
C THR A 5 30.90 -9.28 9.48
N LEU A 6 29.84 -8.52 9.74
CA LEU A 6 28.68 -8.41 8.85
C LEU A 6 28.93 -7.37 7.74
N ASP A 7 30.01 -7.55 7.00
CA ASP A 7 30.34 -6.68 5.87
C ASP A 7 29.34 -6.92 4.73
N PRO A 8 28.66 -5.87 4.21
CA PRO A 8 27.71 -6.03 3.12
C PRO A 8 28.39 -6.56 1.84
N ILE A 9 27.77 -7.55 1.22
CA ILE A 9 28.18 -8.07 -0.08
C ILE A 9 27.89 -7.01 -1.15
N ALA A 10 28.85 -6.79 -2.06
CA ALA A 10 28.72 -5.81 -3.13
C ALA A 10 27.53 -6.12 -4.08
N PRO A 11 26.81 -5.09 -4.58
CA PRO A 11 25.76 -5.27 -5.56
C PRO A 11 26.32 -5.73 -6.92
N PRO A 12 25.49 -6.37 -7.77
CA PRO A 12 25.86 -6.62 -9.16
C PRO A 12 26.15 -5.33 -9.93
N GLU A 13 27.02 -5.41 -10.94
CA GLU A 13 27.39 -4.27 -11.78
C GLU A 13 26.15 -3.65 -12.48
N GLY A 14 26.09 -2.32 -12.51
CA GLY A 14 25.00 -1.57 -13.14
C GLY A 14 23.70 -1.47 -12.31
N ILE A 15 23.68 -1.97 -11.08
CA ILE A 15 22.55 -1.84 -10.15
C ILE A 15 22.85 -0.78 -9.10
N PHE A 16 21.89 0.12 -8.85
CA PHE A 16 21.99 1.08 -7.75
C PHE A 16 21.75 0.36 -6.42
N ASP A 17 22.69 0.45 -5.48
CA ASP A 17 22.48 -0.01 -4.09
C ASP A 17 22.27 1.16 -3.13
N GLU A 18 21.33 1.00 -2.20
CA GLU A 18 20.95 2.03 -1.24
C GLU A 18 22.08 2.33 -0.24
N MET A 19 22.98 1.38 0.05
CA MET A 19 24.06 1.53 1.01
C MET A 19 25.44 1.67 0.36
N LEU A 20 25.70 0.91 -0.70
CA LEU A 20 27.00 0.87 -1.37
C LEU A 20 26.98 1.61 -2.71
N ASP A 21 28.06 2.34 -3.00
CA ASP A 21 28.36 2.88 -4.32
C ASP A 21 29.02 1.82 -5.22
N ALA A 22 29.12 2.12 -6.52
CA ALA A 22 29.64 1.18 -7.52
C ALA A 22 31.12 0.80 -7.30
N ASP A 23 31.88 1.64 -6.58
CA ASP A 23 33.26 1.37 -6.17
C ASP A 23 33.37 0.60 -4.84
N GLY A 24 32.23 0.21 -4.26
CA GLY A 24 32.13 -0.48 -2.97
C GLY A 24 32.21 0.45 -1.76
N SER A 25 32.33 1.76 -1.95
CA SER A 25 32.30 2.72 -0.84
C SER A 25 30.91 2.86 -0.25
N CYS A 26 30.82 3.16 1.04
CA CYS A 26 29.54 3.34 1.72
C CYS A 26 29.00 4.76 1.52
N ARG A 27 27.73 4.87 1.13
CA ARG A 27 27.06 6.15 0.95
C ARG A 27 27.03 6.96 2.25
N PRO A 28 27.19 8.30 2.21
CA PRO A 28 27.32 9.12 3.41
C PRO A 28 26.19 8.95 4.43
N HIS A 29 24.94 8.84 3.97
CA HIS A 29 23.77 8.69 4.85
C HIS A 29 23.66 7.31 5.52
N TYR A 30 24.39 6.31 5.02
CA TYR A 30 24.52 4.98 5.63
C TYR A 30 25.76 4.84 6.52
N ALA A 31 26.73 5.77 6.50
CA ALA A 31 28.03 5.59 7.14
C ALA A 31 27.95 5.27 8.65
N ALA A 32 27.01 5.90 9.38
CA ALA A 32 26.81 5.61 10.80
C ALA A 32 26.25 4.19 11.03
N TYR A 33 25.27 3.79 10.22
CA TYR A 33 24.71 2.44 10.25
C TYR A 33 25.75 1.38 9.84
N ALA A 34 26.56 1.66 8.81
CA ALA A 34 27.61 0.77 8.33
C ALA A 34 28.65 0.43 9.40
N ARG A 35 29.09 1.43 10.18
CA ARG A 35 29.99 1.22 11.31
C ARG A 35 29.37 0.32 12.37
N TRP A 36 28.12 0.59 12.74
CA TRP A 36 27.40 -0.27 13.69
C TRP A 36 27.25 -1.70 13.18
N LEU A 37 26.93 -1.87 11.89
CA LEU A 37 26.76 -3.17 11.27
C LEU A 37 28.07 -3.97 11.26
N GLY A 38 29.21 -3.33 10.97
CA GLY A 38 30.53 -3.97 11.01
C GLY A 38 30.97 -4.41 12.40
N GLU A 39 30.41 -3.83 13.46
CA GLU A 39 30.63 -4.24 14.87
C GLU A 39 29.66 -5.34 15.33
N ALA A 40 28.56 -5.58 14.59
CA ALA A 40 27.56 -6.58 14.94
C ALA A 40 27.99 -7.99 14.52
N SER A 41 27.60 -9.00 15.31
CA SER A 41 27.84 -10.42 15.00
C SER A 41 26.63 -11.08 14.35
N VAL A 42 26.87 -12.10 13.54
CA VAL A 42 25.82 -12.93 12.90
C VAL A 42 24.86 -13.50 13.95
N GLU A 43 25.39 -13.98 15.08
CA GLU A 43 24.61 -14.57 16.17
C GLU A 43 23.72 -13.54 16.84
N SER A 44 24.22 -12.32 17.04
CA SER A 44 23.44 -11.21 17.60
C SER A 44 22.27 -10.84 16.68
N MET A 45 22.53 -10.71 15.38
CA MET A 45 21.48 -10.43 14.38
C MET A 45 20.46 -11.57 14.28
N ALA A 46 20.90 -12.82 14.31
CA ALA A 46 20.01 -13.98 14.31
C ALA A 46 19.11 -14.02 15.56
N ALA A 47 19.66 -13.72 16.74
CA ALA A 47 18.88 -13.62 17.97
C ALA A 47 17.84 -12.48 17.89
N LYS A 48 18.23 -11.33 17.32
CA LYS A 48 17.31 -10.21 17.09
C LYS A 48 16.22 -10.54 16.08
N ARG A 49 16.51 -11.34 15.06
CA ARG A 49 15.52 -11.83 14.09
C ARG A 49 14.49 -12.73 14.77
N ALA A 50 14.93 -13.65 15.62
CA ALA A 50 14.04 -14.49 16.41
C ALA A 50 13.19 -13.67 17.40
N GLU A 51 13.74 -12.61 18.01
CA GLU A 51 13.00 -11.68 18.86
C GLU A 51 11.93 -10.92 18.05
N ALA A 52 12.28 -10.45 16.84
CA ALA A 52 11.34 -9.80 15.92
C ALA A 52 10.18 -10.73 15.56
N ASP A 53 10.47 -11.97 15.15
CA ASP A 53 9.45 -12.96 14.78
C ASP A 53 8.48 -13.22 15.93
N LEU A 54 8.97 -13.29 17.17
CA LEU A 54 8.13 -13.43 18.36
C LEU A 54 7.23 -12.19 18.59
N ILE A 55 7.75 -10.98 18.37
CA ILE A 55 6.97 -9.74 18.47
C ILE A 55 5.84 -9.73 17.43
N PHE A 56 6.14 -10.12 16.19
CA PHE A 56 5.15 -10.16 15.12
C PHE A 56 4.06 -11.19 15.38
N ARG A 57 4.43 -12.42 15.80
CA ARG A 57 3.48 -13.47 16.21
C ARG A 57 2.55 -12.98 17.33
N ARG A 58 3.11 -12.41 18.40
CA ARG A 58 2.32 -11.93 19.55
C ARG A 58 1.42 -10.74 19.22
N SER A 59 1.81 -9.95 18.23
CA SER A 59 1.04 -8.78 17.79
C SER A 59 -0.05 -9.15 16.78
N GLY A 60 -0.14 -10.41 16.36
CA GLY A 60 -1.10 -10.87 15.35
C GLY A 60 -0.82 -10.35 13.94
N ILE A 61 0.43 -9.94 13.66
CA ILE A 61 0.82 -9.44 12.34
C ILE A 61 1.05 -10.64 11.43
N THR A 62 -0.04 -11.20 10.92
CA THR A 62 -0.06 -12.36 10.03
C THR A 62 -0.73 -12.01 8.71
N PHE A 63 -0.46 -12.82 7.68
CA PHE A 63 -1.11 -12.74 6.38
C PHE A 63 -1.64 -14.11 5.97
N SER A 64 -2.84 -14.15 5.40
CA SER A 64 -3.42 -15.36 4.81
C SER A 64 -2.88 -15.55 3.40
N VAL A 65 -2.09 -16.61 3.16
CA VAL A 65 -1.63 -16.95 1.81
C VAL A 65 -2.72 -17.75 1.11
N TYR A 66 -3.30 -17.19 0.04
CA TYR A 66 -4.21 -17.93 -0.83
C TYR A 66 -3.43 -19.02 -1.60
N GLY A 67 -3.77 -20.29 -1.39
CA GLY A 67 -3.22 -21.41 -2.17
C GLY A 67 -2.66 -22.59 -1.37
N ASP A 68 -2.42 -22.45 -0.06
CA ASP A 68 -2.18 -23.61 0.81
C ASP A 68 -3.54 -24.14 1.29
N GLU A 69 -3.83 -25.43 1.06
CA GLU A 69 -5.08 -26.14 1.43
C GLU A 69 -5.42 -26.10 2.94
N GLY A 70 -4.63 -25.41 3.77
CA GLY A 70 -4.83 -25.26 5.21
C GLY A 70 -5.09 -23.84 5.71
N GLY A 71 -5.17 -22.81 4.85
CA GLY A 71 -5.44 -21.43 5.30
C GLY A 71 -4.47 -20.95 6.38
N THR A 72 -3.23 -21.43 6.37
CA THR A 72 -2.25 -21.18 7.42
C THR A 72 -1.77 -19.74 7.37
N GLU A 73 -2.09 -18.98 8.42
CA GLU A 73 -1.53 -17.66 8.66
C GLU A 73 0.00 -17.72 8.66
N ARG A 74 0.65 -16.97 7.75
CA ARG A 74 2.11 -16.83 7.70
C ARG A 74 2.52 -15.44 8.16
N LEU A 75 3.66 -15.38 8.84
CA LEU A 75 4.31 -14.10 9.15
C LEU A 75 4.96 -13.57 7.87
N ILE A 76 4.81 -12.27 7.62
CA ILE A 76 5.63 -11.61 6.61
C ILE A 76 7.02 -11.39 7.24
N PRO A 77 8.10 -11.93 6.65
CA PRO A 77 9.43 -11.72 7.18
C PRO A 77 9.76 -10.23 7.22
N SER A 78 10.22 -9.74 8.36
CA SER A 78 10.72 -8.37 8.52
C SER A 78 12.23 -8.41 8.60
N ASP A 79 12.89 -7.72 7.69
CA ASP A 79 14.34 -7.61 7.67
C ASP A 79 14.83 -6.49 8.61
N LEU A 80 15.92 -6.78 9.33
CA LEU A 80 16.48 -5.92 10.37
C LEU A 80 17.38 -4.80 9.83
N VAL A 81 17.72 -4.83 8.53
CA VAL A 81 18.48 -3.76 7.89
C VAL A 81 17.50 -2.73 7.32
N PRO A 82 17.46 -1.51 7.90
CA PRO A 82 16.52 -0.49 7.47
C PRO A 82 16.90 0.05 6.09
N ARG A 83 15.89 0.51 5.37
CA ARG A 83 16.09 1.39 4.22
C ARG A 83 16.20 2.83 4.70
N ILE A 84 17.34 3.48 4.50
CA ILE A 84 17.59 4.85 4.95
C ILE A 84 17.45 5.81 3.77
N ILE A 85 16.59 6.82 3.90
CA ILE A 85 16.37 7.88 2.92
C ILE A 85 16.77 9.23 3.56
N PRO A 86 17.68 10.00 2.92
CA PRO A 86 17.99 11.36 3.37
C PRO A 86 16.75 12.28 3.39
N GLY A 87 16.66 13.15 4.41
CA GLY A 87 15.53 14.06 4.57
C GLY A 87 15.28 14.99 3.38
N ALA A 88 16.34 15.46 2.71
CA ALA A 88 16.21 16.31 1.51
C ALA A 88 15.57 15.57 0.33
N GLU A 89 15.92 14.30 0.18
CA GLU A 89 15.36 13.43 -0.85
C GLU A 89 13.90 13.08 -0.55
N TRP A 90 13.59 12.81 0.72
CA TRP A 90 12.22 12.63 1.15
C TRP A 90 11.36 13.88 0.89
N SER A 91 11.88 15.08 1.12
CA SER A 91 11.15 16.32 0.80
C SER A 91 10.86 16.50 -0.70
N MET A 92 11.69 15.96 -1.59
CA MET A 92 11.37 15.91 -3.02
C MET A 92 10.24 14.90 -3.30
N LEU A 93 10.32 13.71 -2.69
CA LEU A 93 9.25 12.70 -2.77
C LEU A 93 7.92 13.24 -2.27
N GLU A 94 7.88 13.91 -1.12
CA GLU A 94 6.66 14.51 -0.54
C GLU A 94 6.00 15.49 -1.50
N ARG A 95 6.79 16.38 -2.11
CA ARG A 95 6.28 17.35 -3.09
C ARG A 95 5.71 16.66 -4.33
N GLY A 96 6.44 15.70 -4.88
CA GLY A 96 6.02 14.98 -6.07
C GLY A 96 4.81 14.08 -5.86
N LEU A 97 4.72 13.45 -4.68
CA LEU A 97 3.55 12.70 -4.25
C LEU A 97 2.33 13.61 -4.10
N ALA A 98 2.47 14.75 -3.41
CA ALA A 98 1.40 15.72 -3.26
C ALA A 98 0.89 16.26 -4.61
N GLN A 99 1.80 16.58 -5.53
CA GLN A 99 1.47 16.99 -6.90
C GLN A 99 0.67 15.89 -7.62
N ARG A 100 1.18 14.65 -7.61
CA ARG A 100 0.55 13.52 -8.31
C ARG A 100 -0.87 13.25 -7.79
N VAL A 101 -1.06 13.16 -6.48
CA VAL A 101 -2.40 12.87 -5.92
C VAL A 101 -3.38 14.03 -6.10
N SER A 102 -2.88 15.27 -6.19
CA SER A 102 -3.70 16.44 -6.51
C SER A 102 -4.25 16.34 -7.92
N ALA A 103 -3.41 15.99 -8.90
CA ALA A 103 -3.84 15.78 -10.27
C ALA A 103 -4.83 14.61 -10.40
N ILE A 104 -4.58 13.50 -9.69
CA ILE A 104 -5.48 12.33 -9.67
C ILE A 104 -6.86 12.67 -9.08
N ASN A 105 -6.94 13.42 -7.97
CA ASN A 105 -8.24 13.81 -7.42
C ASN A 105 -8.99 14.78 -8.34
N ARG A 106 -8.29 15.71 -9.00
CA ARG A 106 -8.89 16.59 -10.02
C ARG A 106 -9.38 15.79 -11.23
N PHE A 107 -8.62 14.78 -11.66
CA PHE A 107 -9.03 13.85 -12.70
C PHE A 107 -10.32 13.11 -12.34
N LEU A 108 -10.39 12.52 -11.14
CA LEU A 108 -11.58 11.83 -10.64
C LEU A 108 -12.79 12.77 -10.57
N ALA A 109 -12.60 13.99 -10.09
CA ALA A 109 -13.66 15.00 -10.08
C ALA A 109 -14.13 15.36 -11.50
N ASP A 110 -13.21 15.54 -12.44
CA ASP A 110 -13.54 15.90 -13.82
C ASP A 110 -14.32 14.79 -14.54
N ILE A 111 -13.86 13.54 -14.49
CA ILE A 111 -14.48 12.45 -15.27
C ILE A 111 -15.92 12.13 -14.85
N TYR A 112 -16.26 12.38 -13.58
CA TYR A 112 -17.63 12.22 -13.07
C TYR A 112 -18.50 13.47 -13.26
N HIS A 113 -17.93 14.56 -13.81
CA HIS A 113 -18.60 15.84 -14.00
C HIS A 113 -18.36 16.43 -15.40
N GLY A 114 -17.42 17.38 -15.53
CA GLY A 114 -17.21 18.19 -16.73
C GLY A 114 -16.60 17.41 -17.89
N GLN A 115 -15.80 16.38 -17.59
CA GLN A 115 -15.05 15.57 -18.56
C GLN A 115 -14.18 16.44 -19.49
N GLU A 116 -13.64 17.53 -18.98
CA GLU A 116 -12.83 18.48 -19.74
C GLU A 116 -11.56 17.85 -20.30
N ILE A 117 -10.90 16.95 -19.56
CA ILE A 117 -9.72 16.22 -20.06
C ILE A 117 -10.05 15.29 -21.23
N LEU A 118 -11.29 14.78 -21.28
CA LEU A 118 -11.77 13.93 -22.38
C LEU A 118 -12.15 14.79 -23.58
N ARG A 119 -12.84 15.92 -23.36
CA ARG A 119 -13.20 16.90 -24.40
C ARG A 119 -11.98 17.53 -25.05
N ALA A 120 -10.92 17.74 -24.29
CA ALA A 120 -9.63 18.21 -24.78
C ALA A 120 -8.85 17.14 -25.57
N GLY A 121 -9.31 15.88 -25.57
CA GLY A 121 -8.64 14.77 -26.26
C GLY A 121 -7.33 14.33 -25.62
N VAL A 122 -7.03 14.77 -24.39
CA VAL A 122 -5.81 14.39 -23.66
C VAL A 122 -5.87 12.91 -23.27
N ILE A 123 -7.04 12.46 -22.82
CA ILE A 123 -7.34 11.04 -22.57
C ILE A 123 -8.51 10.64 -23.48
N PRO A 124 -8.40 9.57 -24.28
CA PRO A 124 -9.52 9.12 -25.12
C PRO A 124 -10.72 8.70 -24.26
N ALA A 125 -11.91 9.15 -24.65
CA ALA A 125 -13.13 8.96 -23.85
C ALA A 125 -13.45 7.48 -23.61
N GLU A 126 -13.21 6.62 -24.60
CA GLU A 126 -13.42 5.18 -24.49
C GLU A 126 -12.57 4.52 -23.40
N GLN A 127 -11.40 5.08 -23.06
CA GLN A 127 -10.54 4.55 -21.99
C GLN A 127 -11.14 4.75 -20.60
N ILE A 128 -12.03 5.73 -20.46
CA ILE A 128 -12.72 6.01 -19.20
C ILE A 128 -14.11 5.38 -19.22
N LEU A 129 -14.91 5.71 -20.24
CA LEU A 129 -16.33 5.39 -20.25
C LEU A 129 -16.64 3.90 -20.46
N ALA A 130 -15.70 3.14 -21.05
CA ALA A 130 -15.82 1.69 -21.19
C ALA A 130 -15.01 0.92 -20.12
N ASN A 131 -14.37 1.60 -19.19
CA ASN A 131 -13.59 0.94 -18.14
C ASN A 131 -14.52 0.35 -17.07
N ASP A 132 -14.33 -0.92 -16.73
CA ASP A 132 -15.14 -1.62 -15.71
C ASP A 132 -15.07 -0.96 -14.31
N GLN A 133 -14.01 -0.20 -14.04
CA GLN A 133 -13.84 0.54 -12.79
C GLN A 133 -14.54 1.90 -12.81
N TYR A 134 -15.01 2.39 -13.95
CA TYR A 134 -15.77 3.62 -14.05
C TYR A 134 -17.21 3.43 -13.56
N GLN A 135 -17.49 3.95 -12.37
CA GLN A 135 -18.79 3.79 -11.74
C GLN A 135 -19.82 4.82 -12.24
N VAL A 136 -20.70 4.41 -13.16
CA VAL A 136 -21.80 5.25 -13.70
C VAL A 136 -22.65 5.86 -12.59
N ALA A 137 -22.81 5.16 -11.46
CA ALA A 137 -23.58 5.66 -10.32
C ALA A 137 -22.96 6.88 -9.62
N MET A 138 -21.70 7.22 -9.93
CA MET A 138 -21.00 8.39 -9.42
C MET A 138 -21.12 9.62 -10.32
N ILE A 139 -21.70 9.52 -11.51
CA ILE A 139 -21.89 10.66 -12.42
C ILE A 139 -22.74 11.74 -11.74
N GLY A 140 -22.20 12.96 -11.68
CA GLY A 140 -22.83 14.12 -11.06
C GLY A 140 -22.95 14.05 -9.53
N THR A 141 -22.39 13.01 -8.90
CA THR A 141 -22.38 12.88 -7.45
C THR A 141 -21.32 13.80 -6.86
N ARG A 142 -21.76 14.79 -6.09
CA ARG A 142 -20.87 15.71 -5.38
C ARG A 142 -20.32 15.01 -4.15
N VAL A 143 -19.00 14.99 -4.03
CA VAL A 143 -18.29 14.50 -2.85
C VAL A 143 -17.72 15.70 -2.09
N PRO A 144 -17.62 15.65 -0.74
CA PRO A 144 -17.09 16.78 0.02
C PRO A 144 -15.69 17.21 -0.48
N ARG A 145 -15.58 18.50 -0.84
CA ARG A 145 -14.35 19.15 -1.33
C ARG A 145 -13.78 18.55 -2.63
N ASP A 146 -14.59 17.82 -3.39
CA ASP A 146 -14.15 17.10 -4.60
C ASP A 146 -12.98 16.14 -4.34
N ILE A 147 -12.88 15.61 -3.12
CA ILE A 147 -11.88 14.61 -2.72
C ILE A 147 -12.48 13.22 -2.88
N TYR A 148 -11.90 12.44 -3.79
CA TYR A 148 -12.31 11.06 -4.06
C TYR A 148 -11.37 10.08 -3.35
N ALA A 149 -10.06 10.22 -3.60
CA ALA A 149 -9.03 9.37 -3.03
C ALA A 149 -8.41 10.06 -1.81
N HIS A 150 -8.94 9.72 -0.62
CA HIS A 150 -8.54 10.28 0.67
C HIS A 150 -7.25 9.64 1.20
N ILE A 151 -7.06 8.34 0.93
CA ILE A 151 -5.84 7.60 1.21
C ILE A 151 -5.31 7.09 -0.12
N VAL A 152 -4.07 7.43 -0.46
CA VAL A 152 -3.42 6.99 -1.69
C VAL A 152 -2.11 6.28 -1.35
N GLY A 153 -1.98 5.02 -1.74
CA GLY A 153 -0.70 4.31 -1.72
C GLY A 153 0.00 4.51 -3.06
N VAL A 154 1.24 4.97 -3.08
CA VAL A 154 2.00 5.13 -4.33
C VAL A 154 3.20 4.20 -4.31
N ASP A 155 3.26 3.24 -5.22
CA ASP A 155 4.42 2.36 -5.33
C ASP A 155 5.53 3.06 -6.11
N ILE A 156 6.69 3.20 -5.48
CA ILE A 156 7.85 3.90 -6.03
C ILE A 156 9.05 2.98 -5.96
N VAL A 157 9.86 3.02 -7.03
CA VAL A 157 11.15 2.36 -7.09
C VAL A 157 12.23 3.37 -7.42
N ARG A 158 13.46 3.10 -6.98
CA ARG A 158 14.64 3.79 -7.49
C ARG A 158 15.27 2.94 -8.58
N HIS A 159 15.60 3.56 -9.70
CA HIS A 159 16.24 2.89 -10.83
C HIS A 159 17.78 3.04 -10.77
N ALA A 160 18.50 2.32 -11.64
CA ALA A 160 19.96 2.38 -11.76
C ALA A 160 20.53 3.80 -12.01
N ASP A 161 19.72 4.72 -12.53
CA ASP A 161 20.06 6.14 -12.73
C ASP A 161 19.94 6.98 -11.44
N GLY A 162 19.61 6.35 -10.31
CA GLY A 162 19.38 7.00 -9.02
C GLY A 162 18.05 7.76 -8.91
N CYS A 163 17.25 7.81 -9.98
CA CYS A 163 15.99 8.53 -10.00
C CYS A 163 14.82 7.66 -9.51
N TYR A 164 13.78 8.31 -8.98
CA TYR A 164 12.55 7.64 -8.59
C TYR A 164 11.53 7.56 -9.72
N TYR A 165 10.89 6.40 -9.80
CA TYR A 165 9.82 6.11 -10.73
C TYR A 165 8.62 5.57 -9.97
N VAL A 166 7.43 6.12 -10.23
CA VAL A 166 6.16 5.56 -9.75
C VAL A 166 5.84 4.34 -10.59
N LEU A 167 5.63 3.18 -9.97
CA LEU A 167 5.19 1.96 -10.63
C LEU A 167 3.66 1.90 -10.77
N GLU A 168 2.96 2.25 -9.70
CA GLU A 168 1.53 2.03 -9.54
C GLU A 168 0.95 2.99 -8.51
N ASP A 169 -0.28 3.43 -8.73
CA ASP A 169 -1.10 4.16 -7.76
C ASP A 169 -2.14 3.21 -7.18
N ASN A 170 -2.45 3.32 -5.91
CA ASN A 170 -3.43 2.47 -5.23
C ASN A 170 -4.50 3.38 -4.60
N LEU A 171 -5.65 3.50 -5.25
CA LEU A 171 -6.69 4.49 -4.95
C LEU A 171 -8.00 3.85 -4.45
N ARG A 172 -8.12 2.53 -4.50
CA ARG A 172 -9.27 1.79 -3.96
C ARG A 172 -9.14 1.62 -2.44
N VAL A 173 -8.53 0.52 -2.02
CA VAL A 173 -8.37 0.13 -0.61
C VAL A 173 -6.88 -0.10 -0.30
N PRO A 174 -6.03 0.95 -0.33
CA PRO A 174 -4.60 0.79 -0.11
C PRO A 174 -4.30 0.23 1.29
N SER A 175 -3.39 -0.75 1.34
CA SER A 175 -2.95 -1.42 2.56
C SER A 175 -1.43 -1.40 2.70
N GLY A 176 -0.95 -1.66 3.92
CA GLY A 176 0.47 -1.76 4.24
C GLY A 176 0.93 -0.87 5.42
N VAL A 177 0.05 -0.01 5.93
CA VAL A 177 0.35 0.93 7.01
C VAL A 177 0.65 0.20 8.32
N SER A 178 -0.06 -0.89 8.62
CA SER A 178 0.18 -1.65 9.86
C SER A 178 1.60 -2.21 9.88
N TYR A 179 2.13 -2.64 8.74
CA TYR A 179 3.50 -3.11 8.59
C TYR A 179 4.51 -1.98 8.74
N MET A 180 4.28 -0.82 8.13
CA MET A 180 5.13 0.36 8.34
C MET A 180 5.26 0.71 9.83
N LEU A 181 4.14 0.78 10.55
CA LEU A 181 4.11 1.12 11.97
C LEU A 181 4.74 0.02 12.84
N SER A 182 4.46 -1.24 12.52
CA SER A 182 4.99 -2.40 13.26
C SER A 182 6.48 -2.59 13.06
N ASN A 183 6.98 -2.36 11.84
CA ASN A 183 8.42 -2.38 11.53
C ASN A 183 9.13 -1.33 12.37
N ARG A 184 8.64 -0.08 12.40
CA ARG A 184 9.24 0.98 13.22
C ARG A 184 9.28 0.62 14.70
N ARG A 185 8.14 0.19 15.25
CA ARG A 185 8.04 -0.17 16.67
C ARG A 185 8.98 -1.31 17.04
N THR A 186 9.10 -2.30 16.16
CA THR A 186 10.01 -3.44 16.35
C THR A 186 11.45 -2.99 16.30
N MET A 187 11.85 -2.20 15.30
CA MET A 187 13.21 -1.68 15.19
C MET A 187 13.61 -0.81 16.40
N MET A 188 12.73 0.07 16.88
CA MET A 188 12.99 0.89 18.07
C MET A 188 13.20 0.05 19.34
N ARG A 189 12.46 -1.07 19.45
CA ARG A 189 12.60 -2.00 20.58
C ARG A 189 13.88 -2.82 20.50
N LEU A 190 14.23 -3.29 19.30
CA LEU A 190 15.38 -4.16 19.09
C LEU A 190 16.71 -3.41 19.13
N PHE A 191 16.73 -2.16 18.62
CA PHE A 191 17.93 -1.36 18.41
C PHE A 191 17.77 0.10 18.90
N PRO A 192 17.41 0.35 20.18
CA PRO A 192 17.17 1.70 20.68
C PRO A 192 18.38 2.64 20.50
N ASP A 193 19.58 2.10 20.57
CA ASP A 193 20.84 2.84 20.42
C ASP A 193 21.02 3.42 19.00
N LEU A 194 20.53 2.72 17.96
CA LEU A 194 20.56 3.23 16.59
C LEU A 194 19.65 4.46 16.41
N PHE A 195 18.50 4.49 17.09
CA PHE A 195 17.58 5.64 17.06
C PHE A 195 18.09 6.83 17.88
N ARG A 196 19.07 6.64 18.78
CA ARG A 196 19.76 7.75 19.43
C ARG A 196 20.81 8.40 18.53
N THR A 197 21.43 7.63 17.64
CA THR A 197 22.50 8.09 16.75
C THR A 197 21.99 8.60 15.41
N HIS A 198 20.80 8.18 14.99
CA HIS A 198 20.14 8.62 13.76
C HIS A 198 18.94 9.50 14.10
N ALA A 199 18.86 10.69 13.47
CA ALA A 199 17.70 11.58 13.59
C ALA A 199 16.54 11.08 12.71
N VAL A 200 16.00 9.90 13.03
CA VAL A 200 14.89 9.26 12.30
C VAL A 200 13.58 10.00 12.58
N ARG A 201 12.87 10.42 11.53
CA ARG A 201 11.57 11.07 11.66
C ARG A 201 10.48 10.09 12.13
N PRO A 202 9.56 10.51 13.01
CA PRO A 202 8.50 9.65 13.56
C PRO A 202 7.44 9.30 12.50
N VAL A 203 6.80 8.14 12.68
CA VAL A 203 5.69 7.67 11.81
C VAL A 203 4.45 7.24 12.59
N GLU A 204 4.57 7.08 13.91
CA GLU A 204 3.54 6.60 14.84
C GLU A 204 2.29 7.47 14.90
N HIS A 205 2.37 8.73 14.48
CA HIS A 205 1.26 9.66 14.42
C HIS A 205 0.38 9.51 13.16
N TYR A 206 0.67 8.53 12.28
CA TYR A 206 -0.15 8.26 11.10
C TYR A 206 -1.64 8.04 11.42
N PRO A 207 -2.05 7.20 12.41
CA PRO A 207 -3.47 6.98 12.69
C PRO A 207 -4.20 8.26 13.09
N ALA A 208 -3.54 9.18 13.80
CA ALA A 208 -4.10 10.48 14.14
C ALA A 208 -4.30 11.37 12.90
N LEU A 209 -3.34 11.38 11.97
CA LEU A 209 -3.48 12.09 10.69
C LEU A 209 -4.59 11.47 9.83
N LEU A 210 -4.71 10.15 9.81
CA LEU A 210 -5.77 9.43 9.09
C LEU A 210 -7.15 9.81 9.66
N LEU A 211 -7.34 9.70 10.97
CA LEU A 211 -8.60 10.08 11.61
C LEU A 211 -8.96 11.55 11.35
N HIS A 212 -7.97 12.45 11.43
CA HIS A 212 -8.17 13.85 11.10
C HIS A 212 -8.62 14.03 9.63
N THR A 213 -8.01 13.29 8.70
CA THR A 213 -8.36 13.30 7.28
C THR A 213 -9.79 12.80 7.06
N LEU A 214 -10.18 11.72 7.74
CA LEU A 214 -11.53 11.16 7.67
C LEU A 214 -12.57 12.12 8.26
N ARG A 215 -12.30 12.75 9.41
CA ARG A 215 -13.19 13.77 9.99
C ARG A 215 -13.35 14.98 9.07
N ALA A 216 -12.30 15.33 8.32
CA ALA A 216 -12.34 16.39 7.33
C ALA A 216 -13.07 16.00 6.03
N ALA A 217 -13.54 14.75 5.88
CA ALA A 217 -14.33 14.30 4.73
C ALA A 217 -15.81 14.70 4.81
N THR A 218 -16.22 15.43 5.84
CA THR A 218 -17.60 15.94 6.01
C THR A 218 -17.58 17.40 6.50
N GLU A 219 -18.74 18.04 6.53
CA GLU A 219 -18.96 19.35 7.18
C GLU A 219 -19.67 19.22 8.53
N VAL A 220 -20.03 18.01 8.95
CA VAL A 220 -20.63 17.76 10.26
C VAL A 220 -19.60 18.03 11.37
N ASP A 221 -20.00 18.81 12.37
CA ASP A 221 -19.21 19.02 13.57
C ASP A 221 -19.14 17.74 14.42
N ASN A 222 -17.94 17.35 14.87
CA ASN A 222 -17.67 16.12 15.62
C ASN A 222 -18.28 14.85 15.00
N PRO A 223 -17.91 14.51 13.74
CA PRO A 223 -18.58 13.43 13.01
C PRO A 223 -18.27 12.05 13.60
N THR A 224 -19.27 11.17 13.60
CA THR A 224 -19.06 9.75 13.90
C THR A 224 -18.39 9.08 12.72
N VAL A 225 -17.16 8.60 12.94
CA VAL A 225 -16.36 7.86 11.95
C VAL A 225 -16.35 6.39 12.32
N VAL A 226 -16.57 5.51 11.35
CA VAL A 226 -16.46 4.04 11.51
C VAL A 226 -15.56 3.44 10.43
N LEU A 227 -14.95 2.29 10.71
CA LEU A 227 -14.22 1.50 9.72
C LEU A 227 -15.06 0.29 9.31
N LEU A 228 -15.51 0.26 8.06
CA LEU A 228 -16.30 -0.83 7.49
C LEU A 228 -15.38 -1.92 6.94
N THR A 229 -15.44 -3.12 7.52
CA THR A 229 -14.60 -4.27 7.18
C THR A 229 -15.42 -5.42 6.57
N PRO A 230 -14.85 -6.21 5.63
CA PRO A 230 -15.49 -7.44 5.14
C PRO A 230 -15.45 -8.60 6.15
N GLY A 231 -14.86 -8.39 7.34
CA GLY A 231 -14.78 -9.38 8.41
C GLY A 231 -13.49 -10.22 8.40
N ARG A 232 -13.43 -11.16 9.35
CA ARG A 232 -12.20 -11.90 9.73
C ARG A 232 -11.57 -12.76 8.63
N TYR A 233 -12.32 -13.13 7.61
CA TYR A 233 -11.85 -13.99 6.52
C TYR A 233 -11.09 -13.22 5.43
N ASN A 234 -10.97 -11.89 5.56
CA ASN A 234 -10.16 -11.08 4.67
C ASN A 234 -8.68 -11.04 5.13
N SER A 235 -7.75 -11.19 4.20
CA SER A 235 -6.30 -11.23 4.49
C SER A 235 -5.74 -9.95 5.12
N ALA A 236 -6.43 -8.80 4.97
CA ALA A 236 -6.06 -7.53 5.57
C ALA A 236 -6.84 -7.20 6.85
N TYR A 237 -7.68 -8.12 7.37
CA TYR A 237 -8.52 -7.87 8.56
C TYR A 237 -7.73 -7.40 9.78
N PHE A 238 -6.53 -7.95 9.99
CA PHE A 238 -5.61 -7.49 11.03
C PHE A 238 -5.34 -5.98 10.94
N GLU A 239 -5.04 -5.47 9.74
CA GLU A 239 -4.81 -4.04 9.54
C GLU A 239 -6.06 -3.21 9.82
N HIS A 240 -7.25 -3.73 9.46
CA HIS A 240 -8.53 -3.05 9.70
C HIS A 240 -8.75 -2.87 11.21
N ALA A 241 -8.65 -3.96 11.98
CA ALA A 241 -8.80 -3.93 13.42
C ALA A 241 -7.71 -3.10 14.10
N PHE A 242 -6.47 -3.21 13.64
CA PHE A 242 -5.35 -2.41 14.13
C PHE A 242 -5.62 -0.90 13.96
N LEU A 243 -5.99 -0.46 12.75
CA LEU A 243 -6.23 0.95 12.46
C LEU A 243 -7.45 1.50 13.19
N ALA A 244 -8.57 0.75 13.23
CA ALA A 244 -9.78 1.15 13.97
C ALA A 244 -9.44 1.42 15.44
N ARG A 245 -8.71 0.49 16.07
CA ARG A 245 -8.27 0.63 17.46
C ARG A 245 -7.29 1.80 17.66
N GLN A 246 -6.31 1.99 16.77
CA GLN A 246 -5.36 3.10 16.89
C GLN A 246 -6.01 4.46 16.71
N MET A 247 -7.07 4.54 15.90
CA MET A 247 -7.87 5.77 15.74
C MET A 247 -8.90 5.94 16.86
N GLY A 248 -9.22 4.88 17.62
CA GLY A 248 -10.30 4.91 18.61
C GLY A 248 -11.68 5.04 17.95
N ILE A 249 -11.90 4.34 16.83
CA ILE A 249 -13.19 4.30 16.12
C ILE A 249 -13.72 2.87 16.07
N GLU A 250 -15.03 2.74 15.85
CA GLU A 250 -15.69 1.44 15.75
C GLU A 250 -15.27 0.69 14.48
N LEU A 251 -14.98 -0.61 14.64
CA LEU A 251 -14.81 -1.57 13.56
C LEU A 251 -16.16 -2.26 13.34
N VAL A 252 -16.75 -2.08 12.15
CA VAL A 252 -18.11 -2.55 11.85
C VAL A 252 -18.13 -3.43 10.60
N GLU A 253 -19.01 -4.42 10.57
CA GLU A 253 -19.39 -5.17 9.37
C GLU A 253 -20.70 -4.61 8.78
N GLY A 254 -21.06 -5.02 7.56
CA GLY A 254 -22.27 -4.53 6.88
C GLY A 254 -23.56 -4.67 7.70
N GLN A 255 -23.71 -5.79 8.42
CA GLN A 255 -24.90 -6.08 9.25
C GLN A 255 -25.06 -5.15 10.48
N ASP A 256 -23.98 -4.53 10.92
CA ASP A 256 -23.98 -3.59 12.06
C ASP A 256 -24.53 -2.22 11.66
N LEU A 257 -24.60 -1.96 10.34
CA LEU A 257 -25.10 -0.74 9.76
C LEU A 257 -26.46 -0.95 9.07
N PHE A 258 -27.26 0.11 8.99
CA PHE A 258 -28.48 0.12 8.20
C PHE A 258 -28.82 1.54 7.74
N VAL A 259 -29.56 1.64 6.63
CA VAL A 259 -30.05 2.93 6.12
C VAL A 259 -31.50 3.16 6.52
N ARG A 260 -31.80 4.35 7.01
CA ARG A 260 -33.17 4.80 7.32
C ARG A 260 -33.29 6.30 7.08
N ASP A 261 -34.34 6.70 6.36
CA ASP A 261 -34.63 8.08 5.97
C ASP A 261 -33.46 8.78 5.25
N GLY A 262 -32.70 8.01 4.47
CA GLY A 262 -31.53 8.51 3.73
C GLY A 262 -30.27 8.71 4.58
N PHE A 263 -30.27 8.32 5.85
CA PHE A 263 -29.09 8.36 6.74
C PHE A 263 -28.60 6.96 7.07
N VAL A 264 -27.28 6.83 7.31
CA VAL A 264 -26.66 5.58 7.78
C VAL A 264 -26.62 5.57 9.30
N TRP A 265 -27.02 4.45 9.89
CA TRP A 265 -27.09 4.22 11.32
C TRP A 265 -26.31 2.98 11.70
N MET A 266 -25.57 3.05 12.80
CA MET A 266 -24.92 1.92 13.46
C MET A 266 -25.81 1.41 14.59
N ARG A 267 -25.94 0.08 14.69
CA ARG A 267 -26.67 -0.58 15.78
C ARG A 267 -25.84 -0.52 17.05
N THR A 268 -26.41 0.01 18.13
CA THR A 268 -25.80 -0.03 19.47
C THR A 268 -26.83 -0.49 20.50
N THR A 269 -26.38 -0.91 21.68
CA THR A 269 -27.27 -1.30 22.79
C THR A 269 -28.08 -0.13 23.34
N SER A 270 -27.59 1.10 23.23
CA SER A 270 -28.29 2.33 23.64
C SER A 270 -29.23 2.89 22.57
N GLY A 271 -29.29 2.26 21.39
CA GLY A 271 -30.09 2.70 20.25
C GLY A 271 -29.24 2.99 19.00
N PRO A 272 -29.87 3.36 17.89
CA PRO A 272 -29.15 3.63 16.65
C PRO A 272 -28.33 4.92 16.75
N GLN A 273 -27.04 4.84 16.46
CA GLN A 273 -26.14 6.00 16.38
C GLN A 273 -25.91 6.37 14.91
N ARG A 274 -26.07 7.64 14.57
CA ARG A 274 -25.82 8.11 13.20
C ARG A 274 -24.34 7.99 12.85
N VAL A 275 -24.04 7.54 11.63
CA VAL A 275 -22.69 7.49 11.07
C VAL A 275 -22.55 8.56 10.01
N ASP A 276 -21.50 9.38 10.11
CA ASP A 276 -21.27 10.52 9.20
C ASP A 276 -20.14 10.24 8.21
N VAL A 277 -19.17 9.41 8.58
CA VAL A 277 -18.04 9.02 7.71
C VAL A 277 -17.76 7.52 7.85
N ILE A 278 -17.65 6.84 6.71
CA ILE A 278 -17.26 5.43 6.62
C ILE A 278 -15.89 5.35 5.95
N TYR A 279 -14.88 4.93 6.70
CA TYR A 279 -13.62 4.45 6.12
C TYR A 279 -13.84 3.01 5.65
N ARG A 280 -14.07 2.84 4.34
CA ARG A 280 -14.36 1.52 3.77
C ARG A 280 -13.07 0.73 3.54
N ARG A 281 -13.12 -0.55 3.89
CA ARG A 281 -12.12 -1.55 3.52
C ARG A 281 -12.71 -2.68 2.67
N ILE A 282 -13.75 -2.33 1.92
CA ILE A 282 -14.54 -3.20 1.03
C ILE A 282 -14.54 -2.58 -0.36
N ASP A 283 -14.37 -3.40 -1.40
CA ASP A 283 -14.44 -2.97 -2.81
C ASP A 283 -15.84 -2.49 -3.21
N ASP A 284 -15.91 -1.58 -4.19
CA ASP A 284 -17.14 -0.89 -4.62
C ASP A 284 -18.29 -1.86 -4.88
N SER A 285 -17.99 -2.94 -5.60
CA SER A 285 -18.98 -3.92 -6.04
C SER A 285 -19.72 -4.60 -4.88
N PHE A 286 -19.16 -4.59 -3.67
CA PHE A 286 -19.73 -5.24 -2.50
C PHE A 286 -20.39 -4.25 -1.52
N LEU A 287 -20.31 -2.94 -1.73
CA LEU A 287 -20.74 -1.92 -0.76
C LEU A 287 -22.26 -1.78 -0.60
N ASP A 288 -23.03 -1.96 -1.68
CA ASP A 288 -24.49 -1.79 -1.65
C ASP A 288 -25.15 -2.82 -2.60
N PRO A 289 -25.81 -3.86 -2.06
CA PRO A 289 -26.44 -4.89 -2.89
C PRO A 289 -27.65 -4.39 -3.68
N LEU A 290 -28.19 -3.19 -3.37
CA LEU A 290 -29.28 -2.60 -4.16
C LEU A 290 -28.80 -1.94 -5.46
N VAL A 291 -27.49 -1.71 -5.61
CA VAL A 291 -26.91 -1.04 -6.79
C VAL A 291 -25.87 -1.89 -7.49
N PHE A 292 -25.02 -2.58 -6.73
CA PHE A 292 -23.90 -3.34 -7.27
C PHE A 292 -24.22 -4.84 -7.29
N ARG A 293 -23.45 -5.66 -6.55
CA ARG A 293 -23.66 -7.10 -6.48
C ARG A 293 -24.84 -7.44 -5.57
N PRO A 294 -25.94 -7.98 -6.10
CA PRO A 294 -27.12 -8.30 -5.29
C PRO A 294 -26.90 -9.46 -4.32
N ASP A 295 -25.87 -10.29 -4.55
CA ASP A 295 -25.44 -11.39 -3.68
C ASP A 295 -24.46 -10.95 -2.58
N SER A 296 -24.08 -9.66 -2.52
CA SER A 296 -23.17 -9.16 -1.48
C SER A 296 -23.83 -9.18 -0.11
N MET A 297 -23.18 -9.86 0.83
CA MET A 297 -23.50 -9.84 2.27
C MET A 297 -22.58 -8.89 3.07
N LEU A 298 -21.63 -8.25 2.40
CA LEU A 298 -20.59 -7.44 3.05
C LEU A 298 -20.99 -5.96 3.19
N GLY A 299 -21.86 -5.50 2.28
CA GLY A 299 -22.28 -4.11 2.18
C GLY A 299 -23.48 -3.74 3.04
N VAL A 300 -23.98 -2.53 2.82
CA VAL A 300 -25.14 -1.97 3.53
C VAL A 300 -26.20 -1.57 2.50
N PRO A 301 -27.37 -2.22 2.47
CA PRO A 301 -28.43 -1.89 1.52
C PRO A 301 -28.84 -0.41 1.59
N GLY A 302 -28.78 0.29 0.46
CA GLY A 302 -29.16 1.70 0.34
C GLY A 302 -28.05 2.69 0.70
N LEU A 303 -26.83 2.21 0.99
CA LEU A 303 -25.68 3.06 1.31
C LEU A 303 -25.38 4.07 0.21
N LEU A 304 -25.44 3.66 -1.07
CA LEU A 304 -25.15 4.58 -2.16
C LEU A 304 -26.17 5.71 -2.24
N ALA A 305 -27.45 5.42 -1.94
CA ALA A 305 -28.48 6.45 -1.90
C ALA A 305 -28.18 7.49 -0.80
N ALA A 306 -27.83 7.03 0.41
CA ALA A 306 -27.43 7.92 1.51
C ALA A 306 -26.18 8.75 1.16
N TYR A 307 -25.20 8.14 0.50
CA TYR A 307 -23.98 8.82 0.04
C TYR A 307 -24.29 9.90 -0.99
N ARG A 308 -25.12 9.61 -2.01
CA ARG A 308 -25.51 10.57 -3.05
C ARG A 308 -26.37 11.73 -2.52
N LEU A 309 -27.11 11.51 -1.43
CA LEU A 309 -27.82 12.57 -0.70
C LEU A 309 -26.88 13.48 0.12
N GLY A 310 -25.59 13.13 0.23
CA GLY A 310 -24.62 13.85 1.04
C GLY A 310 -24.76 13.62 2.55
N ASN A 311 -25.49 12.58 2.95
CA ASN A 311 -25.81 12.30 4.36
C ASN A 311 -24.74 11.47 5.08
N VAL A 312 -23.84 10.85 4.33
CA VAL A 312 -22.66 10.11 4.81
C VAL A 312 -21.51 10.37 3.84
N ALA A 313 -20.26 10.39 4.30
CA ALA A 313 -19.07 10.37 3.45
C ALA A 313 -18.47 8.97 3.40
N ILE A 314 -17.94 8.56 2.25
CA ILE A 314 -17.23 7.28 2.07
C ILE A 314 -15.79 7.59 1.66
N ALA A 315 -14.84 7.07 2.43
CA ALA A 315 -13.42 7.22 2.20
C ALA A 315 -12.77 5.85 1.97
N ASN A 316 -12.07 5.59 0.87
CA ASN A 316 -12.09 6.37 -0.37
C ASN A 316 -13.46 6.34 -1.04
N ALA A 317 -13.76 7.33 -1.87
CA ALA A 317 -15.01 7.39 -2.63
C ALA A 317 -15.20 6.14 -3.51
N ILE A 318 -16.45 5.90 -3.91
CA ILE A 318 -16.78 4.91 -4.94
C ILE A 318 -16.29 5.47 -6.28
N GLY A 319 -15.78 4.60 -7.16
CA GLY A 319 -15.33 4.97 -8.50
C GLY A 319 -13.87 5.39 -8.62
N THR A 320 -13.07 5.31 -7.54
CA THR A 320 -11.64 5.67 -7.62
C THR A 320 -10.82 4.71 -8.48
N GLY A 321 -11.31 3.48 -8.68
CA GLY A 321 -10.59 2.43 -9.40
C GLY A 321 -10.30 2.73 -10.88
N VAL A 322 -11.03 3.67 -11.50
CA VAL A 322 -10.74 4.09 -12.87
C VAL A 322 -9.41 4.87 -12.97
N ALA A 323 -9.01 5.57 -11.90
CA ALA A 323 -7.78 6.35 -11.89
C ALA A 323 -6.53 5.53 -11.54
N ASP A 324 -6.68 4.36 -10.92
CA ASP A 324 -5.58 3.41 -10.67
C ASP A 324 -5.52 2.24 -11.66
N ASP A 325 -6.38 2.24 -12.68
CA ASP A 325 -6.32 1.24 -13.73
C ASP A 325 -5.04 1.39 -14.57
N LYS A 326 -4.46 0.25 -14.97
CA LYS A 326 -3.18 0.22 -15.70
C LYS A 326 -3.26 0.91 -17.06
N SER A 327 -4.45 0.99 -17.69
CA SER A 327 -4.63 1.74 -18.95
C SER A 327 -4.54 3.24 -18.77
N ILE A 328 -4.79 3.72 -17.56
CA ILE A 328 -4.87 5.14 -17.20
C ILE A 328 -3.56 5.66 -16.64
N TYR A 329 -2.79 4.79 -15.98
CA TYR A 329 -1.45 5.09 -15.46
C TYR A 329 -0.54 5.88 -16.42
N PRO A 330 -0.44 5.57 -17.74
CA PRO A 330 0.40 6.33 -18.68
C PRO A 330 0.01 7.80 -18.84
N TYR A 331 -1.22 8.19 -18.50
CA TYR A 331 -1.74 9.54 -18.66
C TYR A 331 -1.56 10.42 -17.41
N VAL A 332 -1.13 9.87 -16.27
CA VAL A 332 -0.94 10.67 -15.05
C VAL A 332 0.01 11.87 -15.23
N PRO A 333 1.12 11.77 -16.00
CA PRO A 333 1.92 12.93 -16.38
C PRO A 333 1.11 14.03 -17.09
N GLU A 334 0.22 13.65 -18.01
CA GLU A 334 -0.65 14.59 -18.71
C GLU A 334 -1.74 15.17 -17.80
N MET A 335 -2.23 14.41 -16.83
CA MET A 335 -3.14 14.94 -15.79
C MET A 335 -2.46 16.05 -14.99
N ILE A 336 -1.20 15.87 -14.60
CA ILE A 336 -0.43 16.90 -13.87
C ILE A 336 -0.31 18.16 -14.73
N ARG A 337 0.07 18.03 -16.00
CA ARG A 337 0.17 19.18 -16.92
C ARG A 337 -1.16 19.86 -17.14
N PHE A 338 -2.22 19.10 -17.38
CA PHE A 338 -3.54 19.61 -17.70
C PHE A 338 -4.21 20.31 -16.51
N TYR A 339 -4.17 19.70 -15.33
CA TYR A 339 -4.89 20.21 -14.16
C TYR A 339 -4.10 21.18 -13.29
N LEU A 340 -2.76 21.05 -13.27
CA LEU A 340 -1.89 21.85 -12.41
C LEU A 340 -1.05 22.86 -13.21
N GLY A 341 -0.89 22.66 -14.52
CA GLY A 341 0.02 23.50 -15.33
C GLY A 341 1.48 23.31 -14.96
N GLU A 342 1.84 22.16 -14.40
CA GLU A 342 3.17 21.84 -13.87
C GLU A 342 3.79 20.66 -14.63
N GLU A 343 5.12 20.55 -14.59
CA GLU A 343 5.80 19.33 -15.01
C GLU A 343 5.84 18.29 -13.87
N PRO A 344 5.68 16.98 -14.18
CA PRO A 344 5.75 15.92 -13.18
C PRO A 344 7.10 15.90 -12.46
N ILE A 345 7.06 15.99 -11.12
CA ILE A 345 8.25 15.87 -10.27
C ILE A 345 8.72 14.40 -10.21
N LEU A 346 7.77 13.46 -10.05
CA LEU A 346 8.05 12.04 -10.08
C LEU A 346 7.82 11.49 -11.47
N ARG A 347 8.73 10.62 -11.91
CA ARG A 347 8.66 10.01 -13.25
C ARG A 347 7.70 8.82 -13.23
N ASN A 348 6.95 8.65 -14.31
CA ASN A 348 6.38 7.35 -14.62
C ASN A 348 7.46 6.46 -15.25
N VAL A 349 7.31 5.16 -15.07
CA VAL A 349 8.01 4.16 -15.88
C VAL A 349 7.61 4.37 -17.35
N PRO A 350 8.57 4.42 -18.29
CA PRO A 350 8.26 4.44 -19.71
C PRO A 350 7.29 3.32 -20.05
N THR A 351 6.13 3.66 -20.61
CA THR A 351 5.06 2.69 -20.83
C THR A 351 4.55 2.82 -22.26
N TRP A 352 4.65 1.73 -23.01
CA TRP A 352 4.10 1.58 -24.35
C TRP A 352 2.66 1.10 -24.25
N MET A 353 1.75 1.77 -24.96
CA MET A 353 0.34 1.42 -25.01
C MET A 353 0.11 0.61 -26.28
N CYS A 354 -0.05 -0.71 -26.17
CA CYS A 354 -0.13 -1.59 -27.33
C CYS A 354 -1.34 -1.31 -28.25
N ARG A 355 -2.35 -0.55 -27.80
CA ARG A 355 -3.39 0.01 -28.69
C ARG A 355 -2.85 0.95 -29.79
N LYS A 356 -1.70 1.58 -29.57
CA LYS A 356 -1.05 2.45 -30.56
C LYS A 356 -0.23 1.58 -31.51
N PRO A 357 -0.44 1.66 -32.84
CA PRO A 357 0.27 0.80 -33.80
C PRO A 357 1.80 0.86 -33.70
N ASP A 358 2.36 2.05 -33.48
CA ASP A 358 3.82 2.23 -33.36
C ASP A 358 4.37 1.60 -32.08
N ASP A 359 3.66 1.76 -30.96
CA ASP A 359 3.99 1.13 -29.68
C ASP A 359 3.90 -0.39 -29.79
N LEU A 360 2.82 -0.93 -30.38
CA LEU A 360 2.65 -2.36 -30.60
C LEU A 360 3.79 -2.94 -31.42
N LYS A 361 4.18 -2.25 -32.51
CA LYS A 361 5.29 -2.67 -33.36
C LYS A 361 6.57 -2.75 -32.55
N TYR A 362 6.91 -1.69 -31.80
CA TYR A 362 8.08 -1.68 -30.94
C TYR A 362 8.03 -2.82 -29.91
N VAL A 363 6.90 -3.01 -29.24
CA VAL A 363 6.74 -4.06 -28.22
C VAL A 363 6.96 -5.44 -28.83
N LEU A 364 6.34 -5.74 -29.98
CA LEU A 364 6.50 -7.01 -30.68
C LEU A 364 7.96 -7.27 -31.10
N ASP A 365 8.66 -6.24 -31.57
CA ASP A 365 10.07 -6.34 -32.00
C ASP A 365 11.02 -6.54 -30.79
N HIS A 366 10.61 -6.10 -29.59
CA HIS A 366 11.42 -6.10 -28.36
C HIS A 366 10.85 -6.95 -27.21
N LEU A 367 9.93 -7.90 -27.46
CA LEU A 367 9.24 -8.66 -26.41
C LEU A 367 10.18 -9.34 -25.39
N ARG A 368 11.36 -9.77 -25.84
CA ARG A 368 12.38 -10.42 -24.99
C ARG A 368 13.04 -9.49 -23.96
N GLU A 369 12.91 -8.17 -24.13
CA GLU A 369 13.54 -7.14 -23.29
C GLU A 369 12.52 -6.47 -22.33
N LEU A 370 11.22 -6.69 -22.58
CA LEU A 370 10.13 -5.96 -21.94
C LEU A 370 9.34 -6.84 -20.97
N VAL A 371 8.61 -6.16 -20.07
CA VAL A 371 7.54 -6.75 -19.27
C VAL A 371 6.21 -6.29 -19.86
N VAL A 372 5.40 -7.23 -20.34
CA VAL A 372 4.06 -6.95 -20.89
C VAL A 372 3.00 -7.36 -19.88
N LYS A 373 2.05 -6.48 -19.60
CA LYS A 373 1.01 -6.68 -18.58
C LYS A 373 -0.36 -6.44 -19.19
N GLU A 374 -1.31 -7.30 -18.85
CA GLU A 374 -2.72 -7.06 -19.12
C GLU A 374 -3.25 -5.87 -18.31
N VAL A 375 -4.04 -5.04 -18.98
CA VAL A 375 -4.64 -3.82 -18.43
C VAL A 375 -5.61 -4.18 -17.30
N HIS A 376 -6.58 -5.05 -17.61
CA HIS A 376 -7.63 -5.48 -16.69
C HIS A 376 -7.24 -6.82 -16.05
N GLY A 377 -6.85 -6.80 -14.78
CA GLY A 377 -6.48 -8.03 -14.06
C GLY A 377 -5.67 -7.77 -12.79
N ALA A 378 -5.89 -8.59 -11.76
CA ALA A 378 -5.15 -8.58 -10.50
C ALA A 378 -4.29 -9.84 -10.36
N GLY A 379 -3.13 -9.73 -9.72
CA GLY A 379 -2.39 -10.91 -9.22
C GLY A 379 -1.45 -11.62 -10.19
N GLY A 380 -0.89 -10.96 -11.20
CA GLY A 380 0.21 -11.50 -12.01
C GLY A 380 -0.17 -12.54 -13.08
N TYR A 381 -1.45 -12.89 -13.21
CA TYR A 381 -1.99 -13.57 -14.38
C TYR A 381 -2.07 -12.57 -15.55
N GLY A 382 -1.79 -13.01 -16.79
CA GLY A 382 -1.79 -12.13 -17.98
C GLY A 382 -0.51 -11.29 -18.16
N MET A 383 0.65 -11.75 -17.64
CA MET A 383 1.93 -11.04 -17.73
C MET A 383 3.01 -11.87 -18.44
N LEU A 384 3.81 -11.23 -19.29
CA LEU A 384 5.04 -11.77 -19.88
C LEU A 384 6.24 -11.03 -19.27
N VAL A 385 7.25 -11.76 -18.80
CA VAL A 385 8.54 -11.20 -18.36
C VAL A 385 9.60 -11.64 -19.36
N GLY A 386 9.76 -10.86 -20.42
CA GLY A 386 10.58 -11.17 -21.60
C GLY A 386 11.95 -11.78 -21.27
N PRO A 387 12.78 -11.15 -20.41
CA PRO A 387 14.13 -11.63 -20.12
C PRO A 387 14.20 -13.01 -19.45
N THR A 388 13.10 -13.48 -18.85
CA THR A 388 13.02 -14.78 -18.18
C THR A 388 12.15 -15.78 -18.92
N SER A 389 11.50 -15.37 -20.01
CA SER A 389 10.61 -16.22 -20.80
C SER A 389 11.38 -16.92 -21.91
N THR A 390 10.95 -18.15 -22.21
CA THR A 390 11.46 -18.93 -23.33
C THR A 390 11.00 -18.35 -24.68
N ALA A 391 11.70 -18.70 -25.76
CA ALA A 391 11.33 -18.26 -27.11
C ALA A 391 9.89 -18.71 -27.49
N ASP A 392 9.48 -19.91 -27.07
CA ASP A 392 8.14 -20.45 -27.35
C ASP A 392 7.05 -19.69 -26.57
N GLU A 393 7.32 -19.31 -25.32
CA GLU A 393 6.42 -18.48 -24.53
C GLU A 393 6.26 -17.09 -25.13
N ILE A 394 7.37 -16.46 -25.55
CA ILE A 394 7.36 -15.17 -26.22
C ILE A 394 6.58 -15.24 -27.54
N ALA A 395 6.82 -16.26 -28.36
CA ALA A 395 6.12 -16.45 -29.63
C ALA A 395 4.61 -16.65 -29.44
N ARG A 396 4.21 -17.43 -28.41
CA ARG A 396 2.81 -17.63 -28.05
C ARG A 396 2.16 -16.33 -27.56
N PHE A 397 2.83 -15.62 -26.66
CA PHE A 397 2.34 -14.36 -26.11
C PHE A 397 2.21 -13.28 -27.19
N ALA A 398 3.12 -13.26 -28.17
CA ALA A 398 3.02 -12.36 -29.32
C ALA A 398 1.72 -12.55 -30.12
N GLN A 399 1.19 -13.78 -30.22
CA GLN A 399 -0.09 -14.02 -30.89
C GLN A 399 -1.27 -13.50 -30.07
N VAL A 400 -1.24 -13.72 -28.75
CA VAL A 400 -2.25 -13.18 -27.82
C VAL A 400 -2.27 -11.65 -27.89
N LEU A 401 -1.08 -11.03 -27.83
CA LEU A 401 -0.92 -9.58 -27.90
C LEU A 401 -1.42 -9.00 -29.23
N LYS A 402 -1.23 -9.70 -30.36
CA LYS A 402 -1.75 -9.26 -31.67
C LYS A 402 -3.25 -9.40 -31.79
N ALA A 403 -3.86 -10.37 -31.10
CA ALA A 403 -5.29 -10.60 -31.14
C ALA A 403 -6.05 -9.46 -30.44
N GLU A 404 -5.56 -9.02 -29.27
CA GLU A 404 -6.22 -8.01 -28.45
C GLU A 404 -5.23 -6.94 -27.92
N PRO A 405 -4.58 -6.16 -28.80
CA PRO A 405 -3.50 -5.26 -28.41
C PRO A 405 -3.95 -4.14 -27.46
N ALA A 406 -5.24 -3.78 -27.47
CA ALA A 406 -5.78 -2.77 -26.58
C ALA A 406 -5.78 -3.18 -25.11
N ASN A 407 -5.73 -4.49 -24.82
CA ASN A 407 -5.76 -5.03 -23.48
C ASN A 407 -4.38 -5.11 -22.82
N TYR A 408 -3.32 -4.60 -23.47
CA TYR A 408 -1.95 -4.73 -22.99
C TYR A 408 -1.19 -3.40 -22.97
N ILE A 409 -0.31 -3.29 -21.97
CA ILE A 409 0.75 -2.30 -21.91
C ILE A 409 2.09 -3.01 -21.75
N ALA A 410 3.17 -2.36 -22.18
CA ALA A 410 4.52 -2.86 -21.96
C ALA A 410 5.39 -1.81 -21.25
N GLN A 411 6.31 -2.29 -20.43
CA GLN A 411 7.27 -1.49 -19.68
C GLN A 411 8.66 -2.11 -19.81
N PRO A 412 9.73 -1.31 -19.72
CA PRO A 412 11.08 -1.85 -19.67
C PRO A 412 11.23 -2.71 -18.42
N THR A 413 12.07 -3.73 -18.51
CA THR A 413 12.51 -4.45 -17.30
C THR A 413 13.33 -3.48 -16.45
N LEU A 414 12.79 -3.03 -15.33
CA LEU A 414 13.45 -2.06 -14.47
C LEU A 414 14.56 -2.73 -13.65
N ALA A 415 15.76 -2.16 -13.72
CA ALA A 415 16.82 -2.44 -12.76
C ALA A 415 16.46 -1.75 -11.43
N LEU A 416 15.65 -2.43 -10.62
CA LEU A 416 15.26 -1.96 -9.29
C LEU A 416 16.49 -1.80 -8.39
N SER A 417 16.54 -0.75 -7.60
CA SER A 417 17.62 -0.61 -6.61
C SER A 417 17.62 -1.78 -5.63
N THR A 418 18.81 -2.09 -5.12
CA THR A 418 18.99 -3.08 -4.06
C THR A 418 19.22 -2.40 -2.72
N CYS A 419 18.75 -3.04 -1.66
CA CYS A 419 19.10 -2.68 -0.29
C CYS A 419 19.79 -3.88 0.36
N PRO A 420 20.84 -3.68 1.17
CA PRO A 420 21.42 -4.74 1.96
C PRO A 420 20.35 -5.39 2.86
N THR A 421 20.35 -6.71 2.91
CA THR A 421 19.31 -7.53 3.55
C THR A 421 19.97 -8.71 4.25
N PHE A 422 19.58 -8.97 5.49
CA PHE A 422 20.15 -10.04 6.31
C PHE A 422 19.49 -11.38 5.97
N VAL A 423 20.17 -12.13 5.12
CA VAL A 423 19.77 -13.45 4.60
C VAL A 423 20.76 -14.53 5.07
N ASP A 424 20.52 -15.79 4.69
CA ASP A 424 21.40 -16.90 5.10
C ASP A 424 22.85 -16.76 4.58
N GLU A 425 23.04 -16.04 3.47
CA GLU A 425 24.35 -15.69 2.89
C GLU A 425 25.10 -14.60 3.71
N GLY A 426 24.46 -14.00 4.72
CA GLY A 426 24.93 -12.79 5.40
C GLY A 426 24.15 -11.55 4.97
N VAL A 427 24.82 -10.40 4.87
CA VAL A 427 24.20 -9.14 4.42
C VAL A 427 24.36 -9.02 2.91
N ALA A 428 23.30 -9.33 2.16
CA ALA A 428 23.33 -9.40 0.70
C ALA A 428 22.36 -8.40 0.06
N PRO A 429 22.66 -7.89 -1.15
CA PRO A 429 21.77 -7.00 -1.88
C PRO A 429 20.49 -7.72 -2.29
N ARG A 430 19.33 -7.09 -2.05
CA ARG A 430 18.02 -7.55 -2.52
C ARG A 430 17.20 -6.39 -3.06
N HIS A 431 16.44 -6.64 -4.12
CA HIS A 431 15.60 -5.62 -4.75
C HIS A 431 14.48 -5.18 -3.82
N ILE A 432 14.19 -3.88 -3.84
CA ILE A 432 13.19 -3.26 -2.99
C ILE A 432 12.25 -2.35 -3.77
N ASP A 433 11.10 -2.08 -3.17
CA ASP A 433 10.25 -0.94 -3.53
C ASP A 433 9.75 -0.21 -2.28
N LEU A 434 9.06 0.90 -2.48
CA LEU A 434 8.53 1.74 -1.42
C LEU A 434 7.10 2.14 -1.72
N ARG A 435 6.22 1.97 -0.74
CA ARG A 435 4.87 2.52 -0.74
C ARG A 435 4.68 3.56 0.36
N PRO A 436 4.81 4.86 0.05
CA PRO A 436 4.31 5.92 0.93
C PRO A 436 2.79 6.00 0.87
N PHE A 437 2.20 6.52 1.95
CA PHE A 437 0.75 6.72 2.06
C PHE A 437 0.45 8.20 2.16
N VAL A 438 -0.22 8.73 1.15
CA VAL A 438 -0.63 10.13 1.06
C VAL A 438 -2.06 10.26 1.56
N LEU A 439 -2.28 11.17 2.50
CA LEU A 439 -3.58 11.50 3.08
C LEU A 439 -4.06 12.82 2.50
N VAL A 440 -5.22 12.80 1.86
CA VAL A 440 -5.83 13.95 1.18
C VAL A 440 -7.09 14.33 1.94
N GLY A 441 -7.02 15.45 2.65
CA GLY A 441 -8.17 16.10 3.29
C GLY A 441 -8.21 17.58 2.91
N ARG A 442 -8.50 18.46 3.87
CA ARG A 442 -8.32 19.93 3.68
C ARG A 442 -6.88 20.30 3.29
N GLU A 443 -5.93 19.49 3.74
CA GLU A 443 -4.52 19.57 3.38
C GLU A 443 -4.06 18.19 2.92
N ILE A 444 -3.00 18.15 2.12
CA ILE A 444 -2.30 16.91 1.76
C ILE A 444 -1.20 16.68 2.78
N ARG A 445 -1.23 15.52 3.43
CA ARG A 445 -0.27 15.15 4.49
C ARG A 445 0.23 13.73 4.27
N MET A 446 1.43 13.45 4.75
CA MET A 446 1.98 12.11 4.82
C MET A 446 2.98 12.05 5.97
N VAL A 447 3.16 10.87 6.55
CA VAL A 447 4.26 10.66 7.50
C VAL A 447 5.56 10.48 6.73
N ALA A 448 6.68 10.73 7.39
CA ALA A 448 8.01 10.53 6.80
C ALA A 448 8.43 9.06 6.82
N GLY A 449 7.72 8.25 6.05
CA GLY A 449 7.93 6.81 5.94
C GLY A 449 6.94 6.14 4.99
N GLY A 450 7.12 4.84 4.84
CA GLY A 450 6.28 4.01 3.99
C GLY A 450 6.61 2.54 4.19
N LEU A 451 5.82 1.67 3.57
CA LEU A 451 6.09 0.25 3.53
C LEU A 451 7.20 0.00 2.48
N THR A 452 8.40 -0.36 2.93
CA THR A 452 9.42 -0.92 2.02
C THR A 452 9.22 -2.42 1.93
N ARG A 453 9.03 -2.95 0.72
CA ARG A 453 9.01 -4.41 0.48
C ARG A 453 10.34 -4.84 -0.11
N VAL A 454 10.72 -6.10 0.13
CA VAL A 454 11.98 -6.67 -0.32
C VAL A 454 11.77 -8.05 -0.96
N ALA A 455 12.38 -8.26 -2.12
CA ALA A 455 12.40 -9.56 -2.79
C ALA A 455 13.49 -10.44 -2.16
N LEU A 456 13.13 -11.31 -1.21
CA LEU A 456 14.09 -12.07 -0.41
C LEU A 456 14.89 -13.10 -1.22
N ARG A 457 14.30 -13.66 -2.28
CA ARG A 457 14.96 -14.61 -3.17
C ARG A 457 15.99 -13.89 -4.04
N LYS A 458 17.23 -14.43 -4.06
CA LYS A 458 18.33 -13.92 -4.89
C LYS A 458 17.91 -13.80 -6.36
N GLY A 459 18.13 -12.62 -6.94
CA GLY A 459 17.80 -12.31 -8.35
C GLY A 459 16.30 -12.13 -8.64
N SER A 460 15.42 -12.25 -7.64
CA SER A 460 13.99 -12.01 -7.83
C SER A 460 13.68 -10.51 -7.84
N LEU A 461 12.81 -10.08 -8.75
CA LEU A 461 12.18 -8.76 -8.74
C LEU A 461 10.80 -8.78 -8.05
N VAL A 462 10.34 -9.95 -7.64
CA VAL A 462 9.03 -10.15 -7.02
C VAL A 462 9.11 -9.78 -5.54
N VAL A 463 8.58 -8.60 -5.21
CA VAL A 463 8.50 -8.05 -3.85
C VAL A 463 7.14 -8.33 -3.17
N ASN A 464 6.19 -8.97 -3.87
CA ASN A 464 4.87 -9.24 -3.34
C ASN A 464 4.92 -10.26 -2.18
N SER A 465 4.32 -9.90 -1.04
CA SER A 465 4.28 -10.73 0.16
C SER A 465 3.59 -12.08 -0.05
N SER A 466 2.59 -12.17 -0.94
CA SER A 466 1.93 -13.44 -1.27
C SER A 466 2.84 -14.43 -2.01
N GLN A 467 3.97 -13.95 -2.54
CA GLN A 467 4.95 -14.75 -3.29
C GLN A 467 6.32 -14.80 -2.59
N GLY A 468 6.35 -14.59 -1.27
CA GLY A 468 7.58 -14.70 -0.46
C GLY A 468 8.39 -13.41 -0.33
N GLY A 469 7.79 -12.25 -0.62
CA GLY A 469 8.35 -10.95 -0.29
C GLY A 469 8.40 -10.69 1.22
N GLY A 470 9.44 -9.99 1.68
CA GLY A 470 9.57 -9.49 3.04
C GLY A 470 9.32 -7.98 3.13
N THR A 471 9.47 -7.41 4.32
CA THR A 471 9.38 -5.96 4.54
C THR A 471 10.58 -5.41 5.30
N LYS A 472 10.81 -4.10 5.21
CA LYS A 472 11.85 -3.36 5.94
C LYS A 472 11.24 -2.12 6.59
N ASP A 473 11.84 -1.66 7.69
CA ASP A 473 11.58 -0.30 8.18
C ASP A 473 12.22 0.72 7.21
N THR A 474 11.51 1.82 6.97
CA THR A 474 11.97 2.93 6.13
C THR A 474 12.31 4.11 7.01
N TRP A 475 13.58 4.45 7.15
CA TRP A 475 14.06 5.57 7.95
C TRP A 475 14.24 6.80 7.08
N VAL A 476 13.43 7.83 7.30
CA VAL A 476 13.73 9.17 6.81
C VAL A 476 14.61 9.86 7.84
N VAL A 477 15.84 10.19 7.48
CA VAL A 477 16.85 10.70 8.41
C VAL A 477 17.22 12.13 8.05
N ASP A 478 17.06 13.04 9.02
CA ASP A 478 17.54 14.41 8.89
C ASP A 478 19.06 14.51 9.15
N GLU A 479 19.70 15.50 8.54
CA GLU A 479 21.10 15.79 8.87
C GLU A 479 21.22 16.20 10.35
N PRO A 480 22.20 15.64 11.10
CA PRO A 480 22.44 15.99 12.49
C PRO A 480 22.62 17.51 12.68
N GLY A 481 21.82 18.11 13.56
CA GLY A 481 21.89 19.55 13.87
C GLY A 481 21.10 20.48 12.93
N SER A 482 20.48 19.94 11.87
CA SER A 482 19.62 20.71 10.96
C SER A 482 18.39 21.29 11.67
N ALA A 483 17.82 22.37 11.11
CA ALA A 483 16.58 22.95 11.62
C ALA A 483 15.40 21.97 11.52
N ALA A 484 15.41 21.08 10.52
CA ALA A 484 14.42 20.02 10.36
C ALA A 484 14.51 19.01 11.52
N ALA A 485 15.71 18.52 11.86
CA ALA A 485 15.90 17.61 12.99
C ALA A 485 15.40 18.21 14.32
N ARG A 486 15.58 19.52 14.54
CA ARG A 486 15.09 20.21 15.76
C ARG A 486 13.57 20.36 15.80
N ARG A 487 12.91 20.52 14.65
CA ARG A 487 11.44 20.59 14.56
C ARG A 487 10.80 19.22 14.79
N HIS A 488 11.37 18.16 14.23
CA HIS A 488 10.85 16.80 14.39
C HIS A 488 11.16 16.17 15.76
N ALA A 489 12.16 16.68 16.49
CA ALA A 489 12.44 16.26 17.87
C ALA A 489 11.42 16.80 18.90
N GLN A 490 10.55 17.75 18.51
CA GLN A 490 9.45 18.19 19.35
C GLN A 490 8.21 17.32 19.06
N PRO A 491 7.58 16.70 20.09
CA PRO A 491 6.33 15.98 19.87
C PRO A 491 5.29 16.94 19.29
N ALA A 492 4.57 16.50 18.25
CA ALA A 492 3.50 17.28 17.63
C ALA A 492 2.46 17.66 18.71
N ALA A 493 2.56 18.88 19.24
CA ALA A 493 1.62 19.39 20.22
C ALA A 493 0.24 19.45 19.57
N GLY A 494 -0.68 18.60 20.02
CA GLY A 494 -2.09 18.62 19.60
C GLY A 494 -2.62 17.40 18.84
N LEU A 495 -1.82 16.34 18.61
CA LEU A 495 -2.26 15.11 17.92
C LEU A 495 -2.10 13.81 18.74
N ALA A 496 -1.84 13.92 20.04
CA ALA A 496 -1.68 12.75 20.90
C ALA A 496 -3.02 12.02 21.10
N ILE A 497 -3.12 10.81 20.55
CA ILE A 497 -4.13 9.83 20.96
C ILE A 497 -3.56 9.10 22.19
N GLU A 498 -4.37 8.92 23.24
CA GLU A 498 -3.95 8.18 24.44
C GLU A 498 -3.50 6.75 24.08
N PRO A 499 -2.44 6.23 24.72
CA PRO A 499 -1.95 4.88 24.43
C PRO A 499 -3.00 3.83 24.81
N VAL A 500 -3.46 3.07 23.82
CA VAL A 500 -4.33 1.91 24.03
C VAL A 500 -3.52 0.74 24.63
N PRO A 501 -3.99 0.06 25.69
CA PRO A 501 -3.28 -1.05 26.32
C PRO A 501 -3.05 -2.25 25.37
N PRO A 502 -2.04 -3.10 25.65
CA PRO A 502 -1.70 -4.24 24.81
C PRO A 502 -2.81 -5.30 24.75
N LEU A 503 -2.85 -6.07 23.65
CA LEU A 503 -3.69 -7.26 23.48
C LEU A 503 -3.51 -8.20 24.67
N MET A 504 -4.56 -8.37 25.49
CA MET A 504 -4.68 -9.56 26.33
C MET A 504 -5.03 -10.72 25.38
N PRO A 505 -4.38 -11.89 25.48
CA PRO A 505 -4.83 -13.07 24.76
C PRO A 505 -6.28 -13.37 25.16
N GLU A 506 -7.18 -13.50 24.19
CA GLU A 506 -8.47 -14.12 24.43
C GLU A 506 -8.21 -15.50 25.05
N GLN A 507 -8.75 -15.71 26.25
CA GLN A 507 -8.79 -17.04 26.84
C GLN A 507 -9.59 -17.91 25.88
N ALA A 508 -8.92 -18.88 25.25
CA ALA A 508 -9.59 -19.91 24.49
C ALA A 508 -10.66 -20.52 25.41
N HIS A 509 -11.93 -20.33 25.06
CA HIS A 509 -13.01 -21.08 25.65
C HIS A 509 -12.77 -22.57 25.33
N GLU A 510 -12.31 -23.33 26.33
CA GLU A 510 -12.31 -24.79 26.27
C GLU A 510 -13.75 -25.24 26.04
N LEU A 511 -14.01 -25.81 24.87
CA LEU A 511 -15.22 -26.56 24.61
C LEU A 511 -15.26 -27.76 25.58
N PRO A 512 -16.38 -28.02 26.27
CA PRO A 512 -16.49 -29.17 27.14
C PRO A 512 -16.34 -30.47 26.35
N PRO A 513 -15.74 -31.52 26.94
CA PRO A 513 -15.51 -32.78 26.25
C PRO A 513 -16.83 -33.46 25.86
N PRO A 514 -16.87 -34.19 24.73
CA PRO A 514 -18.07 -34.89 24.30
C PRO A 514 -18.41 -36.03 25.28
N GLU A 515 -19.69 -36.14 25.62
CA GLU A 515 -20.23 -37.24 26.43
C GLU A 515 -20.02 -38.60 25.72
N PRO A 516 -19.72 -39.68 26.46
CA PRO A 516 -19.49 -40.99 25.88
C PRO A 516 -20.82 -41.61 25.38
N GLU A 517 -20.78 -42.10 24.14
CA GLU A 517 -21.87 -42.83 23.50
C GLU A 517 -22.36 -43.99 24.38
N GLY A 518 -23.64 -43.92 24.77
CA GLY A 518 -24.34 -44.96 25.50
C GLY A 518 -24.45 -46.23 24.64
N GLY A 519 -23.69 -47.26 25.02
CA GLY A 519 -23.82 -48.60 24.49
C GLY A 519 -25.19 -49.20 24.81
N ALA A 520 -25.90 -49.61 23.76
CA ALA A 520 -27.07 -50.45 23.86
C ALA A 520 -26.68 -51.88 24.28
N GLN A 521 -27.16 -52.35 25.43
CA GLN A 521 -27.27 -53.78 25.75
C GLN A 521 -28.52 -54.06 26.60
N GLY A 522 -29.41 -54.92 26.06
CA GLY A 522 -30.40 -55.78 26.76
C GLY A 522 -31.56 -55.07 27.47
N GLY A 523 -32.85 -55.35 27.25
CA GLY A 523 -33.47 -56.62 26.89
C GLY A 523 -34.07 -57.33 28.12
N ARG A 524 -35.14 -56.78 28.71
CA ARG A 524 -36.36 -57.47 29.19
C ARG A 524 -37.33 -56.50 29.85
#